data_AF-A0A835FTI3-F1
#
_entry.id   AF-A0A835FTI3-F1
#
_cell.length_a   1.000
_cell.length_b   1.000
_cell.length_c   1.000
_cell.angle_alpha   90.00
_cell.angle_beta   90.00
_cell.angle_gamma   90.00
#
_symmetry.space_group_name_H-M   'P 1'
#
loop_
_entity.id
_entity.type
_entity.pdbx_description
1 polymer ?
#
loop_
_entity_poly.entity_id
_entity_poly.type
_entity_poly.pdbx_seq_one_letter_code
_entity_poly.pdbx_strand_id
1 'polypeptide(L)'
;MVSGSGVCAKRIVVDARHHMLGRLSSIIAKELLNGQKVVVVRCEEICMSGGLVRQKMKYLRFLRKRMNTKPSHGPIHFRAPAKILWRTIRGMIPHKTKRGEAALARLKTYEGVPPPYDRTKRMVIPDALKYVFFRS
;
A
#
# COMPACT_ATOMS: atom_id res chain seq x y z
N MET A 1 13.74 7.93 -17.13
CA MET A 1 13.58 6.60 -17.75
C MET A 1 13.50 5.53 -16.66
N VAL A 2 12.31 5.23 -16.15
CA VAL A 2 12.00 3.87 -15.65
C VAL A 2 10.82 3.37 -16.48
N SER A 3 11.00 3.45 -17.80
CA SER A 3 10.26 2.68 -18.79
C SER A 3 10.87 1.28 -18.82
N GLY A 4 10.64 0.53 -17.75
CA GLY A 4 11.24 -0.80 -17.56
C GLY A 4 10.44 -1.73 -16.65
N SER A 5 9.24 -1.36 -16.19
CA SER A 5 8.32 -2.27 -15.51
C SER A 5 7.40 -2.96 -16.53
N GLY A 6 8.03 -3.61 -17.52
CA GLY A 6 7.36 -4.66 -18.28
C GLY A 6 7.17 -5.87 -17.37
N VAL A 7 6.03 -6.54 -17.52
CA VAL A 7 5.59 -7.73 -16.77
C VAL A 7 6.77 -8.66 -16.50
N CYS A 8 7.17 -8.79 -15.22
CA CYS A 8 8.34 -9.53 -14.82
C CYS A 8 7.90 -10.78 -14.05
N ALA A 9 8.26 -11.98 -14.52
CA ALA A 9 7.92 -13.23 -13.84
C ALA A 9 8.49 -13.32 -12.39
N LYS A 10 9.49 -12.49 -12.05
CA LYS A 10 10.18 -12.49 -10.75
C LYS A 10 9.45 -11.61 -9.73
N ARG A 11 9.38 -12.07 -8.47
CA ARG A 11 8.82 -11.31 -7.34
C ARG A 11 9.53 -9.96 -7.20
N ILE A 12 8.76 -8.87 -7.18
CA ILE A 12 9.28 -7.52 -6.98
C ILE A 12 9.17 -7.16 -5.51
N VAL A 13 10.28 -6.70 -4.93
CA VAL A 13 10.32 -6.14 -3.58
C VAL A 13 10.38 -4.63 -3.70
N VAL A 14 9.36 -3.95 -3.18
CA VAL A 14 9.21 -2.50 -3.22
C VAL A 14 9.48 -1.95 -1.83
N ASP A 15 10.31 -0.92 -1.81
CA ASP A 15 10.62 -0.16 -0.62
C ASP A 15 9.62 0.98 -0.42
N ALA A 16 8.91 1.04 0.71
CA ALA A 16 7.92 2.09 0.95
C ALA A 16 8.48 3.36 1.61
N ARG A 17 9.77 3.39 1.98
CA ARG A 17 10.38 4.55 2.66
C ARG A 17 10.21 5.83 1.85
N HIS A 18 9.73 6.89 2.48
CA HIS A 18 9.54 8.21 1.86
C HIS A 18 8.66 8.21 0.60
N HIS A 19 7.83 7.20 0.41
CA HIS A 19 6.85 7.18 -0.68
C HIS A 19 5.52 7.78 -0.24
N MET A 20 4.81 8.37 -1.19
CA MET A 20 3.48 8.92 -0.99
C MET A 20 2.44 7.79 -1.03
N LEU A 21 1.75 7.57 0.10
CA LEU A 21 0.84 6.43 0.29
C LEU A 21 -0.15 6.20 -0.86
N GLY A 22 -0.81 7.27 -1.32
CA GLY A 22 -1.80 7.16 -2.40
C GLY A 22 -1.19 6.83 -3.76
N ARG A 23 -0.08 7.49 -4.12
CA ARG A 23 0.58 7.29 -5.42
C ARG A 23 1.20 5.90 -5.53
N LEU A 24 1.90 5.49 -4.48
CA LEU A 24 2.47 4.15 -4.38
C LEU A 24 1.38 3.08 -4.55
N SER A 25 0.27 3.23 -3.82
CA SER A 25 -0.85 2.28 -3.86
C SER A 25 -1.46 2.16 -5.26
N SER A 26 -1.58 3.26 -6.01
CA SER A 26 -2.17 3.27 -7.34
C SER A 26 -1.33 2.49 -8.36
N ILE A 27 -0.01 2.68 -8.33
CA ILE A 27 0.93 2.00 -9.22
C ILE A 27 0.94 0.50 -8.88
N ILE A 28 1.06 0.17 -7.59
CA ILE A 28 1.04 -1.23 -7.12
C ILE A 28 -0.27 -1.93 -7.49
N ALA A 29 -1.42 -1.25 -7.36
CA ALA A 29 -2.71 -1.83 -7.71
C ALA A 29 -2.77 -2.24 -9.20
N LYS A 30 -2.23 -1.41 -10.10
CA LYS A 30 -2.15 -1.71 -11.53
C LYS A 30 -1.24 -2.91 -11.80
N GLU A 31 -0.07 -2.94 -11.19
CA GLU A 31 0.88 -4.06 -11.32
C GLU A 31 0.29 -5.39 -10.83
N LEU A 32 -0.44 -5.40 -9.72
CA LEU A 32 -1.10 -6.59 -9.20
C LEU A 32 -2.17 -7.14 -10.17
N LEU A 33 -2.91 -6.24 -10.85
CA LEU A 33 -3.89 -6.58 -11.88
C LEU A 33 -3.26 -7.08 -13.18
N ASN A 34 -2.04 -6.62 -13.48
CA ASN A 34 -1.21 -7.08 -14.60
C ASN A 34 -0.60 -8.47 -14.34
N GLY A 35 -0.71 -9.00 -13.10
CA GLY A 35 -0.21 -10.33 -12.75
C GLY A 35 1.05 -10.34 -11.90
N GLN A 36 1.59 -9.17 -11.56
CA GLN A 36 2.86 -9.05 -10.85
C GLN A 36 2.74 -9.50 -9.38
N LYS A 37 3.75 -10.21 -8.88
CA LYS A 37 3.89 -10.53 -7.45
C LYS A 37 4.70 -9.44 -6.76
N VAL A 38 4.06 -8.66 -5.89
CA VAL A 38 4.66 -7.49 -5.23
C VAL A 38 4.72 -7.70 -3.72
N VAL A 39 5.91 -7.48 -3.16
CA VAL A 39 6.13 -7.44 -1.71
C VAL A 39 6.53 -6.02 -1.35
N VAL A 40 5.79 -5.39 -0.43
CA VAL A 40 6.13 -4.06 0.08
C VAL A 40 6.74 -4.21 1.47
N VAL A 41 7.92 -3.61 1.66
CA VAL A 41 8.64 -3.57 2.93
C VAL A 41 8.72 -2.13 3.46
N ARG A 42 8.97 -1.99 4.76
CA ARG A 42 9.03 -0.69 5.47
C ARG A 42 7.75 0.15 5.36
N CYS A 43 6.60 -0.49 5.52
CA CYS A 43 5.31 0.19 5.43
C CYS A 43 5.13 1.30 6.48
N GLU A 44 5.88 1.26 7.58
CA GLU A 44 5.92 2.26 8.65
C GLU A 44 6.58 3.59 8.23
N GLU A 45 7.50 3.57 7.26
CA GLU A 45 8.21 4.77 6.78
C GLU A 45 7.46 5.48 5.62
N ILE A 46 6.21 5.08 5.35
CA ILE A 46 5.40 5.67 4.29
C ILE A 46 4.90 7.06 4.67
N CYS A 47 4.91 7.97 3.71
CA CYS A 47 4.54 9.36 3.92
C CYS A 47 3.10 9.65 3.44
N MET A 48 2.42 10.52 4.16
CA MET A 48 1.18 11.15 3.75
C MET A 48 1.38 12.66 3.69
N SER A 49 0.81 13.32 2.69
CA SER A 49 0.89 14.79 2.59
C SER A 49 -0.02 15.48 3.59
N GLY A 50 0.32 16.71 3.97
CA GLY A 50 -0.46 17.54 4.89
C GLY A 50 -0.09 17.36 6.36
N GLY A 51 -0.47 18.34 7.18
CA GLY A 51 -0.14 18.37 8.60
C GLY A 51 -0.71 17.20 9.41
N LEU A 52 -0.01 16.83 10.49
CA LEU A 52 -0.32 15.70 11.35
C LEU A 52 -1.77 15.74 11.89
N VAL A 53 -2.22 16.92 12.33
CA VAL A 53 -3.58 17.11 12.88
C VAL A 53 -4.66 16.72 11.87
N ARG A 54 -4.51 17.16 10.60
CA ARG A 54 -5.47 16.85 9.55
C ARG A 54 -5.55 15.36 9.25
N GLN A 55 -4.40 14.69 9.17
CA GLN A 55 -4.37 13.25 8.90
C GLN A 55 -4.90 12.44 10.08
N LYS A 56 -4.56 12.83 11.32
CA LYS A 56 -5.11 12.24 12.54
C LYS A 56 -6.63 12.36 12.59
N MET A 57 -7.18 13.55 12.34
CA MET A 57 -8.62 13.78 12.33
C MET A 57 -9.36 12.94 11.28
N LYS A 58 -8.77 12.78 10.09
CA LYS A 58 -9.31 11.89 9.05
C LYS A 58 -9.41 10.44 9.53
N TYR A 59 -8.36 9.94 10.18
CA TYR A 59 -8.33 8.58 10.71
C TYR A 59 -9.28 8.41 11.91
N LEU A 60 -9.35 9.38 12.82
CA LEU A 60 -10.30 9.37 13.94
C LEU A 60 -11.76 9.35 13.47
N ARG A 61 -12.10 10.10 12.42
CA ARG A 61 -13.43 10.04 11.79
C ARG A 61 -13.73 8.65 11.25
N PHE A 62 -12.73 7.98 10.68
CA PHE A 62 -12.87 6.61 10.20
C PHE A 62 -13.12 5.64 11.36
N LEU A 63 -12.40 5.75 12.48
CA LEU A 63 -12.59 4.92 13.68
C LEU A 63 -14.00 5.04 14.30
N ARG A 64 -14.64 6.21 14.18
CA ARG A 64 -16.01 6.42 14.66
C ARG A 64 -17.05 5.61 13.89
N LYS A 65 -16.74 5.17 12.66
CA LYS A 65 -17.68 4.39 11.84
C LYS A 65 -17.81 2.97 12.39
N ARG A 66 -19.01 2.60 12.81
CA ARG A 66 -19.37 1.25 13.28
C ARG A 66 -20.79 0.90 12.83
N MET A 67 -21.07 -0.39 12.68
CA MET A 67 -22.45 -0.87 12.51
C MET A 67 -23.16 -0.76 13.85
N ASN A 68 -24.36 -0.19 13.89
CA ASN A 68 -25.10 0.04 15.14
C ASN A 68 -25.58 -1.26 15.77
N THR A 69 -26.05 -2.23 14.96
CA THR A 69 -26.60 -3.51 15.42
C THR A 69 -25.54 -4.42 16.04
N LYS A 70 -24.49 -4.77 15.28
CA LYS A 70 -23.38 -5.61 15.77
C LYS A 70 -22.06 -5.09 15.20
N PRO A 71 -21.24 -4.40 16.02
CA PRO A 71 -20.00 -3.77 15.55
C PRO A 71 -19.00 -4.73 14.90
N SER A 72 -19.02 -6.03 15.25
CA SER A 72 -18.12 -7.03 14.70
C SER A 72 -18.35 -7.34 13.21
N HIS A 73 -19.57 -7.19 12.70
CA HIS A 73 -19.88 -7.33 11.26
C HIS A 73 -19.73 -6.01 10.49
N GLY A 74 -19.39 -4.94 11.20
CA GLY A 74 -19.19 -3.62 10.62
C GLY A 74 -17.81 -3.42 9.99
N PRO A 75 -17.47 -2.17 9.65
CA PRO A 75 -16.15 -1.82 9.15
C PRO A 75 -15.05 -2.15 10.17
N ILE A 76 -14.09 -2.99 9.78
CA ILE A 76 -12.94 -3.33 10.63
C ILE A 76 -11.89 -2.22 10.54
N HIS A 77 -11.35 -1.84 11.71
CA HIS A 77 -10.33 -0.79 11.85
C HIS A 77 -8.94 -1.39 12.03
N PHE A 78 -8.17 -1.46 10.94
CA PHE A 78 -6.77 -1.89 11.03
C PHE A 78 -5.88 -0.80 11.64
N ARG A 79 -5.01 -1.20 12.57
CA ARG A 79 -4.08 -0.31 13.30
C ARG A 79 -2.66 -0.34 12.73
N ALA A 80 -2.21 -1.51 12.28
CA ALA A 80 -0.89 -1.74 11.70
C ALA A 80 -0.70 -0.95 10.38
N PRO A 81 0.38 -0.17 10.18
CA PRO A 81 0.65 0.53 8.92
C PRO A 81 0.66 -0.39 7.71
N ALA A 82 1.17 -1.63 7.82
CA ALA A 82 1.12 -2.59 6.71
C ALA A 82 -0.31 -2.97 6.30
N LYS A 83 -1.23 -3.04 7.26
CA LYS A 83 -2.66 -3.32 7.01
C LYS A 83 -3.41 -2.10 6.51
N ILE A 84 -3.01 -0.88 6.92
CA ILE A 84 -3.54 0.37 6.38
C ILE A 84 -3.19 0.49 4.89
N LEU A 85 -1.94 0.19 4.53
CA LEU A 85 -1.52 0.15 3.12
C LEU A 85 -2.29 -0.92 2.34
N TRP A 86 -2.38 -2.14 2.88
CA TRP A 86 -3.14 -3.23 2.25
C TRP A 86 -4.59 -2.84 1.98
N ARG A 87 -5.25 -2.19 2.95
CA ARG A 87 -6.62 -1.70 2.80
C ARG A 87 -6.73 -0.62 1.71
N THR A 88 -5.75 0.26 1.62
CA THR A 88 -5.71 1.30 0.58
C THR A 88 -5.64 0.67 -0.81
N ILE A 89 -4.74 -0.29 -1.00
CA ILE A 89 -4.60 -1.03 -2.27
C ILE A 89 -5.87 -1.86 -2.57
N ARG A 90 -6.47 -2.51 -1.56
CA ARG A 90 -7.76 -3.20 -1.70
C ARG A 90 -8.88 -2.27 -2.15
N GLY A 91 -8.85 -1.00 -1.76
CA GLY A 91 -9.80 0.02 -2.22
C GLY A 91 -9.63 0.39 -3.70
N MET A 92 -8.44 0.16 -4.27
CA MET A 92 -8.11 0.45 -5.68
C MET A 92 -8.28 -0.76 -6.60
N ILE A 93 -8.56 -1.95 -6.04
CA ILE A 93 -8.76 -3.20 -6.79
C ILE A 93 -10.24 -3.63 -6.68
N PRO A 94 -10.84 -4.21 -7.74
CA PRO A 94 -12.19 -4.80 -7.70
C PRO A 94 -12.22 -6.10 -6.87
N HIS A 95 -12.02 -5.98 -5.55
CA HIS A 95 -11.81 -7.08 -4.59
C HIS A 95 -13.03 -7.97 -4.34
N LYS A 96 -14.21 -7.62 -4.86
CA LYS A 96 -15.40 -8.49 -4.82
C LYS A 96 -15.40 -9.54 -5.94
N THR A 97 -14.54 -9.38 -6.95
CA THR A 97 -14.43 -10.32 -8.07
C THR A 97 -13.30 -11.32 -7.81
N LYS A 98 -13.43 -12.54 -8.37
CA LYS A 98 -12.39 -13.57 -8.30
C LYS A 98 -11.02 -13.08 -8.81
N ARG A 99 -11.01 -12.27 -9.87
CA ARG A 99 -9.79 -11.64 -10.42
C ARG A 99 -9.13 -10.70 -9.41
N GLY A 100 -9.92 -9.86 -8.75
CA GLY A 100 -9.40 -8.92 -7.76
C GLY A 100 -8.90 -9.60 -6.49
N GLU A 101 -9.57 -10.66 -6.06
CA GLU A 101 -9.11 -11.52 -4.96
C GLU A 101 -7.76 -12.18 -5.28
N ALA A 102 -7.62 -12.76 -6.48
CA ALA A 102 -6.36 -13.32 -6.95
C ALA A 102 -5.24 -12.27 -7.04
N ALA A 103 -5.55 -11.04 -7.45
CA ALA A 103 -4.59 -9.94 -7.46
C ALA A 103 -4.14 -9.55 -6.04
N LEU A 104 -5.06 -9.50 -5.07
CA LEU A 104 -4.72 -9.23 -3.67
C LEU A 104 -3.88 -10.33 -3.03
N ALA A 105 -4.09 -11.60 -3.42
CA ALA A 105 -3.27 -12.71 -2.95
C ALA A 105 -1.80 -12.61 -3.38
N ARG A 106 -1.50 -11.85 -4.46
CA ARG A 106 -0.13 -11.59 -4.92
C ARG A 106 0.59 -10.51 -4.11
N LEU A 107 -0.14 -9.70 -3.36
CA LEU A 107 0.40 -8.62 -2.53
C LEU A 107 0.82 -9.16 -1.15
N LYS A 108 2.04 -8.83 -0.73
CA LYS A 108 2.45 -8.97 0.67
C LYS A 108 2.93 -7.62 1.19
N THR A 109 2.50 -7.23 2.38
CA THR A 109 2.92 -6.00 3.05
C THR A 109 3.54 -6.34 4.40
N TYR A 110 4.70 -5.76 4.67
CA TYR A 110 5.45 -5.98 5.91
C TYR A 110 5.87 -4.66 6.54
N GLU A 111 5.93 -4.67 7.87
CA GLU A 111 6.54 -3.63 8.68
C GLU A 111 8.00 -4.02 8.90
N GLY A 112 8.91 -3.07 8.74
CA GLY A 112 10.34 -3.34 8.64
C GLY A 112 10.70 -4.20 7.42
N VAL A 113 11.82 -4.92 7.54
CA VAL A 113 12.35 -5.79 6.49
C VAL A 113 12.54 -7.20 7.06
N PRO A 114 11.58 -8.12 6.85
CA PRO A 114 11.72 -9.48 7.37
C PRO A 114 12.71 -10.29 6.51
N PRO A 115 13.48 -11.23 7.10
CA PRO A 115 14.18 -12.26 6.35
C PRO A 115 13.16 -13.08 5.54
N PRO A 116 13.39 -13.44 4.25
CA PRO A 116 14.59 -13.34 3.41
C PRO A 116 14.71 -12.05 2.57
N TYR A 117 13.83 -11.06 2.75
CA TYR A 117 13.79 -9.87 1.90
C TYR A 117 14.91 -8.87 2.16
N ASP A 118 15.63 -9.03 3.27
CA ASP A 118 16.77 -8.19 3.63
C ASP A 118 17.90 -8.26 2.60
N ARG A 119 18.19 -9.47 2.11
CA ARG A 119 19.23 -9.73 1.10
C ARG A 119 18.77 -9.44 -0.34
N THR A 120 17.47 -9.26 -0.56
CA THR A 120 16.93 -9.01 -1.90
C THR A 120 17.02 -7.54 -2.28
N LYS A 121 17.32 -7.27 -3.55
CA LYS A 121 17.32 -5.89 -4.07
C LYS A 121 15.92 -5.28 -3.92
N ARG A 122 15.86 -4.18 -3.18
CA ARG A 122 14.66 -3.38 -2.96
C ARG A 122 14.57 -2.33 -4.06
N MET A 123 13.42 -2.28 -4.72
CA MET A 123 13.14 -1.34 -5.79
C MET A 123 12.35 -0.15 -5.24
N VAL A 124 12.60 1.01 -5.83
CA VAL A 124 11.96 2.28 -5.49
C VAL A 124 11.14 2.73 -6.70
N ILE A 125 9.95 3.27 -6.47
CA ILE A 125 9.09 3.79 -7.53
C ILE A 125 9.28 5.32 -7.59
N PRO A 126 10.01 5.84 -8.59
CA PRO A 126 10.42 7.25 -8.61
C PRO A 126 9.22 8.21 -8.60
N ASP A 127 8.15 7.88 -9.35
CA ASP A 127 6.95 8.70 -9.48
C ASP A 127 6.13 8.80 -8.19
N ALA A 128 6.42 7.95 -7.20
CA ALA A 128 5.73 7.94 -5.91
C ALA A 128 6.56 8.52 -4.78
N LEU A 129 7.78 9.00 -5.03
CA LEU A 129 8.65 9.55 -3.99
C LEU A 129 8.19 10.94 -3.52
N LYS A 130 8.27 11.18 -2.21
CA LYS A 130 7.85 12.43 -1.57
C LYS A 130 8.56 13.65 -2.18
N TYR A 131 9.87 13.57 -2.39
CA TYR A 131 10.71 14.72 -2.77
C TYR A 131 10.41 15.26 -4.16
N VAL A 132 9.85 14.45 -5.05
CA VAL A 132 9.49 14.88 -6.42
C VAL A 132 8.38 15.94 -6.39
N PHE A 133 7.53 15.96 -5.36
CA PHE A 133 6.30 16.76 -5.35
C PHE A 133 6.21 17.79 -4.24
N PHE A 134 7.13 17.79 -3.27
CA PHE A 134 7.23 18.81 -2.22
C PHE A 134 8.18 19.96 -2.60
N ARG A 135 8.47 20.16 -3.89
CA ARG A 135 9.34 21.22 -4.42
C ARG A 135 8.62 22.56 -4.65
N SER A 136 7.55 22.85 -3.91
CA SER A 136 6.76 24.08 -4.05
C SER A 136 6.25 24.53 -2.70
#